data_AF-A0A5N6IP12-F1
#
_entry.id   AF-A0A5N6IP12-F1
#
_cell.length_a   1.000
_cell.length_b   1.000
_cell.length_c   1.000
_cell.angle_alpha   90.00
_cell.angle_beta   90.00
_cell.angle_gamma   90.00
#
_symmetry.space_group_name_H-M   'P 1'
#
loop_
_entity.id
_entity.type
_entity.pdbx_description
1 polymer ?
#
loop_
_entity_poly.entity_id
_entity_poly.type
_entity_poly.pdbx_seq_one_letter_code
_entity_poly.pdbx_strand_id
1 'polypeptide(L)'
;MSLEFILTVPAMWPDKAKMTTLHCAEKAGFGGNGTIRLISEPEAAAMHALNVSNPHELEVGDTVVFCDAGGGTVDLITFSIVEREPNLRLKEEASGDGSLCGSTFLNRLFERFLESRLSSVPGWGRDTLDEAMQRFEMVIKRTFCGDVTQDSMIPGQLRVSGQEMADLFKPILEEIHRLVDNQVKTSKKRVKALFLVGGFGQSPYLRRYLREALPQDMEVLAPVDGWTAVVRGALMKSLGEISPLATKALVESRVARKHHGMIYQTKYEKDIHDRKKRYVYWSDFHGHYRIQVMEWFIQKGDEIKEAEPIKTTWHQHRLLSDGNFDSIHVTLYELDTPVEEKPPLYFDRRIKKHAVLNPNLDAIGKARIPVHLGQDDEEYYEVHFQIHATYFSAHCEYALWYEGKDHGSVRVDYA
;
A
#
# COMPACT_ATOMS: atom_id res chain seq x y z
N MET A 1 -10.36 31.32 -3.80
CA MET A 1 -9.34 30.32 -4.20
C MET A 1 -9.61 29.06 -3.41
N SER A 2 -9.88 27.95 -4.08
CA SER A 2 -9.92 26.64 -3.42
C SER A 2 -8.48 26.22 -3.11
N LEU A 3 -8.22 25.84 -1.87
CA LEU A 3 -6.93 25.26 -1.48
C LEU A 3 -6.97 23.75 -1.69
N GLU A 4 -5.86 23.16 -2.12
CA GLU A 4 -5.70 21.70 -2.12
C GLU A 4 -4.66 21.32 -1.06
N PHE A 5 -5.03 20.39 -0.18
CA PHE A 5 -4.18 19.87 0.89
C PHE A 5 -3.74 18.45 0.55
N ILE A 6 -2.43 18.25 0.60
CA ILE A 6 -1.81 16.95 0.32
C ILE A 6 -1.30 16.41 1.64
N LEU A 7 -1.83 15.25 2.06
CA LEU A 7 -1.33 14.54 3.23
C LEU A 7 -0.62 13.27 2.77
N THR A 8 0.53 13.01 3.36
CA THR A 8 1.26 11.77 3.14
C THR A 8 0.85 10.74 4.18
N VAL A 9 0.79 9.48 3.78
CA VAL A 9 0.50 8.36 4.68
C VAL A 9 1.46 7.20 4.42
N PRO A 10 1.87 6.45 5.45
CA PRO A 10 2.62 5.21 5.29
C PRO A 10 1.90 4.26 4.33
N ALA A 11 2.64 3.63 3.43
CA ALA A 11 2.06 2.73 2.43
C ALA A 11 1.41 1.51 3.10
N MET A 12 2.08 1.01 4.15
CA MET A 12 1.71 -0.18 4.91
C MET A 12 0.47 -0.01 5.80
N TRP A 13 0.00 1.23 6.00
CA TRP A 13 -1.13 1.46 6.90
C TRP A 13 -2.41 0.80 6.37
N PRO A 14 -3.18 0.14 7.25
CA PRO A 14 -4.53 -0.29 6.91
C PRO A 14 -5.37 0.92 6.48
N ASP A 15 -6.32 0.71 5.59
CA ASP A 15 -7.29 1.71 5.15
C ASP A 15 -7.93 2.44 6.28
N LYS A 16 -8.33 1.68 7.29
CA LYS A 16 -9.03 2.25 8.42
C LYS A 16 -8.18 3.34 9.06
N ALA A 17 -6.85 3.18 9.10
CA ALA A 17 -5.94 4.22 9.55
C ALA A 17 -5.84 5.39 8.56
N LYS A 18 -5.70 5.14 7.26
CA LYS A 18 -5.67 6.18 6.20
C LYS A 18 -6.95 7.04 6.21
N MET A 19 -8.11 6.40 6.28
CA MET A 19 -9.43 7.06 6.38
C MET A 19 -9.63 7.80 7.70
N THR A 20 -9.11 7.25 8.80
CA THR A 20 -9.12 7.97 10.08
C THR A 20 -8.29 9.25 9.98
N THR A 21 -7.12 9.21 9.34
CA THR A 21 -6.29 10.40 9.08
C THR A 21 -7.01 11.42 8.21
N LEU A 22 -7.69 10.98 7.14
CA LEU A 22 -8.49 11.86 6.30
C LEU A 22 -9.60 12.57 7.11
N HIS A 23 -10.37 11.81 7.89
CA HIS A 23 -11.42 12.36 8.75
C HIS A 23 -10.88 13.31 9.83
N CYS A 24 -9.69 13.02 10.37
CA CYS A 24 -9.01 13.92 11.29
C CYS A 24 -8.63 15.25 10.60
N ALA A 25 -8.15 15.21 9.36
CA ALA A 25 -7.84 16.41 8.58
C ALA A 25 -9.11 17.23 8.30
N GLU A 26 -10.19 16.58 7.89
CA GLU A 26 -11.52 17.20 7.69
C GLU A 26 -12.02 17.90 8.94
N LYS A 27 -11.98 17.21 10.08
CA LYS A 27 -12.36 17.78 11.38
C LYS A 27 -11.48 18.93 11.84
N ALA A 28 -10.21 18.95 11.42
CA ALA A 28 -9.29 20.06 11.68
C ALA A 28 -9.53 21.25 10.74
N GLY A 29 -10.48 21.16 9.80
CA GLY A 29 -10.88 22.24 8.88
C GLY A 29 -10.18 22.22 7.52
N PHE A 30 -9.26 21.28 7.31
CA PHE A 30 -8.71 21.01 5.98
C PHE A 30 -9.84 20.38 5.15
N GLY A 31 -10.30 21.02 4.07
CA GLY A 31 -11.44 20.53 3.27
C GLY A 31 -12.72 21.36 3.35
N GLY A 32 -12.87 22.25 4.35
CA GLY A 32 -14.05 23.12 4.42
C GLY A 32 -14.17 24.10 3.23
N ASN A 33 -13.03 24.59 2.73
CA ASN A 33 -12.92 25.46 1.54
C ASN A 33 -11.90 24.89 0.52
N GLY A 34 -11.65 23.59 0.56
CA GLY A 34 -10.58 22.95 -0.22
C GLY A 34 -10.80 21.46 -0.45
N THR A 35 -9.87 20.81 -1.13
CA THR A 35 -9.85 19.35 -1.29
C THR A 35 -8.70 18.75 -0.48
N ILE A 36 -8.87 17.52 -0.03
CA ILE A 36 -7.82 16.75 0.61
C ILE A 36 -7.47 15.57 -0.28
N ARG A 37 -6.17 15.32 -0.46
CA ARG A 37 -5.66 14.15 -1.17
C ARG A 37 -4.60 13.44 -0.35
N LEU A 38 -4.67 12.12 -0.35
CA LEU A 38 -3.64 11.26 0.23
C LEU A 38 -2.62 10.85 -0.83
N ILE A 39 -1.34 10.84 -0.45
CA ILE A 39 -0.22 10.31 -1.23
C ILE A 39 0.57 9.34 -0.36
N SER A 40 1.04 8.24 -0.94
CA SER A 40 1.92 7.31 -0.21
C SER A 40 3.29 7.95 0.08
N GLU A 41 3.76 7.83 1.32
CA GLU A 41 5.08 8.33 1.76
C GLU A 41 6.26 7.81 0.93
N PRO A 42 6.48 6.48 0.79
CA PRO A 42 7.60 5.97 0.03
C PRO A 42 7.49 6.30 -1.47
N GLU A 43 6.27 6.44 -2.02
CA GLU A 43 6.09 6.94 -3.38
C GLU A 43 6.50 8.40 -3.52
N ALA A 44 6.05 9.26 -2.61
CA ALA A 44 6.45 10.67 -2.60
C ALA A 44 7.97 10.80 -2.47
N ALA A 45 8.59 10.06 -1.54
CA ALA A 45 10.03 10.08 -1.36
C ALA A 45 10.79 9.62 -2.61
N ALA A 46 10.29 8.60 -3.33
CA ALA A 46 10.87 8.14 -4.58
C ALA A 46 10.86 9.23 -5.66
N MET A 47 9.74 9.94 -5.82
CA MET A 47 9.62 11.04 -6.80
C MET A 47 10.64 12.15 -6.54
N HIS A 48 10.85 12.49 -5.26
CA HIS A 48 11.84 13.49 -4.88
C HIS A 48 13.27 13.01 -5.11
N ALA A 49 13.61 11.83 -4.59
CA ALA A 49 14.96 11.29 -4.60
C ALA A 49 15.51 11.07 -6.03
N LEU A 50 14.64 10.69 -6.97
CA LEU A 50 15.03 10.47 -8.38
C LEU A 50 15.16 11.76 -9.20
N ASN A 51 14.62 12.88 -8.72
CA ASN A 51 14.59 14.15 -9.46
C ASN A 51 15.64 15.17 -8.99
N VAL A 52 16.00 15.17 -7.70
CA VAL A 52 16.88 16.21 -7.12
C VAL A 52 18.33 16.11 -7.55
N SER A 53 18.74 14.99 -8.12
CA SER A 53 20.05 14.83 -8.79
C SER A 53 19.92 13.64 -9.73
N ASN A 54 20.88 13.45 -10.64
CA ASN A 54 21.12 12.15 -11.24
C ASN A 54 21.99 11.36 -10.25
N PRO A 55 21.46 10.77 -9.17
CA PRO A 55 22.29 10.26 -8.12
C PRO A 55 22.77 8.91 -8.66
N HIS A 56 24.03 8.84 -9.09
CA HIS A 56 24.77 7.58 -9.29
C HIS A 56 24.44 6.78 -10.57
N GLU A 57 24.33 7.44 -11.73
CA GLU A 57 24.27 6.73 -13.04
C GLU A 57 23.08 5.73 -13.13
N LEU A 58 21.94 6.07 -12.53
CA LEU A 58 20.71 5.30 -12.72
C LEU A 58 20.21 5.44 -14.15
N GLU A 59 19.95 4.34 -14.83
CA GLU A 59 19.50 4.32 -16.23
C GLU A 59 18.07 3.77 -16.33
N VAL A 60 17.46 4.00 -17.49
CA VAL A 60 16.19 3.34 -17.81
C VAL A 60 16.40 1.82 -17.74
N GLY A 61 15.52 1.13 -17.03
CA GLY A 61 15.60 -0.30 -16.76
C GLY A 61 16.14 -0.66 -15.38
N ASP A 62 16.84 0.27 -14.70
CA ASP A 62 17.33 0.03 -13.35
C ASP A 62 16.18 -0.07 -12.34
N THR A 63 16.35 -0.97 -11.37
CA THR A 63 15.42 -1.18 -10.26
C THR A 63 16.02 -0.68 -8.95
N VAL A 64 15.21 0.06 -8.19
CA VAL A 64 15.63 0.77 -6.98
C VAL A 64 14.63 0.50 -5.86
N VAL A 65 15.13 0.29 -4.65
CA VAL A 65 14.32 0.24 -3.42
C VAL A 65 14.42 1.59 -2.71
N PHE A 66 13.29 2.13 -2.29
CA PHE A 66 13.23 3.28 -1.38
C PHE A 66 12.77 2.78 -0.02
N CYS A 67 13.56 3.05 1.01
CA CYS A 67 13.28 2.72 2.40
C CYS A 67 13.10 4.03 3.16
N ASP A 68 11.84 4.40 3.38
CA ASP A 68 11.46 5.51 4.25
C ASP A 68 11.55 5.06 5.70
N ALA A 69 12.69 5.32 6.33
CA ALA A 69 12.91 5.02 7.72
C ALA A 69 12.57 6.25 8.57
N GLY A 70 11.35 6.27 9.10
CA GLY A 70 10.80 7.35 9.90
C GLY A 70 11.02 7.20 11.42
N GLY A 71 10.20 7.94 12.18
CA GLY A 71 10.15 7.82 13.64
C GLY A 71 9.33 6.62 14.11
N GLY A 72 8.10 6.48 13.58
CA GLY A 72 7.18 5.41 13.97
C GLY A 72 7.23 4.19 13.06
N THR A 73 7.28 4.41 11.75
CA THR A 73 7.24 3.35 10.74
C THR A 73 8.53 3.32 9.92
N VAL A 74 8.75 2.17 9.29
CA VAL A 74 9.68 2.02 8.18
C VAL A 74 8.87 1.43 7.04
N ASP A 75 8.85 2.11 5.91
CA ASP A 75 8.06 1.77 4.72
C ASP A 75 8.98 1.60 3.51
N LEU A 76 8.75 0.55 2.71
CA LEU A 76 9.55 0.24 1.55
C LEU A 76 8.71 0.21 0.28
N ILE A 77 9.29 0.65 -0.83
CA ILE A 77 8.72 0.49 -2.16
C ILE A 77 9.82 0.21 -3.18
N THR A 78 9.52 -0.56 -4.22
CA THR A 78 10.48 -0.90 -5.27
C THR A 78 9.97 -0.43 -6.62
N PHE A 79 10.79 0.35 -7.32
CA PHE A 79 10.47 0.86 -8.64
C PHE A 79 11.53 0.50 -9.66
N SER A 80 11.12 0.14 -10.87
CA SER A 80 11.96 0.28 -12.05
C SER A 80 11.75 1.63 -12.71
N ILE A 81 12.83 2.19 -13.24
CA ILE A 81 12.79 3.41 -14.04
C ILE A 81 12.39 3.03 -15.48
N VAL A 82 11.25 3.51 -15.94
CA VAL A 82 10.75 3.29 -17.31
C VAL A 82 11.19 4.42 -18.23
N GLU A 83 11.16 5.66 -17.73
CA GLU A 83 11.53 6.85 -18.47
C GLU A 83 12.06 7.88 -17.46
N ARG A 84 13.05 8.69 -17.86
CA ARG A 84 13.59 9.77 -17.01
C ARG A 84 13.24 11.15 -17.54
N GLU A 85 13.36 11.34 -18.84
CA GLU A 85 13.09 12.59 -19.53
C GLU A 85 12.18 12.33 -20.74
N PRO A 86 11.24 13.24 -21.05
CA PRO A 86 10.97 14.51 -20.35
C PRO A 86 10.21 14.34 -19.02
N ASN A 87 9.62 13.17 -18.78
CA ASN A 87 8.87 12.88 -17.55
C ASN A 87 9.39 11.61 -16.89
N LEU A 88 9.51 11.64 -15.57
CA LEU A 88 9.87 10.46 -14.81
C LEU A 88 8.69 9.48 -14.82
N ARG A 89 8.90 8.27 -15.34
CA ARG A 89 7.95 7.17 -15.26
C ARG A 89 8.54 6.00 -14.51
N LEU A 90 7.78 5.54 -13.54
CA LEU A 90 8.16 4.44 -12.65
C LEU A 90 7.16 3.30 -12.78
N LYS A 91 7.65 2.09 -12.58
CA LYS A 91 6.85 0.87 -12.48
C LYS A 91 7.13 0.19 -11.17
N GLU A 92 6.12 -0.05 -10.34
CA GLU A 92 6.29 -0.84 -9.12
C GLU A 92 6.68 -2.27 -9.51
N GLU A 93 7.79 -2.78 -8.97
CA GLU A 93 8.28 -4.14 -9.29
C GLU A 93 7.91 -5.17 -8.23
N ALA A 94 7.67 -4.70 -7.01
CA ALA A 94 7.23 -5.51 -5.88
C ALA A 94 6.31 -4.68 -4.99
N SER A 95 5.26 -5.32 -4.46
CA SER A 95 4.44 -4.70 -3.43
C SER A 95 5.32 -4.25 -2.27
N GLY A 96 5.12 -3.02 -1.81
CA GLY A 96 5.86 -2.50 -0.65
C GLY A 96 5.64 -3.29 0.63
N ASP A 97 6.69 -3.38 1.45
CA ASP A 97 6.69 -3.94 2.81
C ASP A 97 6.90 -2.82 3.85
N GLY A 98 6.69 -3.12 5.12
CA GLY A 98 6.97 -2.18 6.20
C GLY A 98 6.74 -2.75 7.60
N SER A 99 7.27 -2.08 8.61
CA SER A 99 7.05 -2.46 10.02
C SER A 99 7.07 -1.24 10.96
N LEU A 100 6.53 -1.43 12.16
CA LEU A 100 6.60 -0.46 13.26
C LEU A 100 7.98 -0.56 13.93
N CYS A 101 9.02 -0.09 13.24
CA CYS A 101 10.41 -0.21 13.67
C CYS A 101 11.24 1.07 13.42
N GLY A 102 10.60 2.24 13.48
CA GLY A 102 11.31 3.51 13.31
C GLY A 102 12.14 3.94 14.54
N SER A 103 12.78 5.10 14.45
CA SER A 103 13.71 5.59 15.51
C SER A 103 13.07 5.87 16.87
N THR A 104 11.74 5.98 16.99
CA THR A 104 11.05 6.11 18.28
C THR A 104 11.18 4.82 19.10
N PHE A 105 11.34 3.66 18.46
CA PHE A 105 11.56 2.41 19.17
C PHE A 105 12.94 2.38 19.83
N LEU A 106 13.95 3.01 19.23
CA LEU A 106 15.25 3.22 19.88
C LEU A 106 15.12 4.08 21.14
N ASN A 107 14.30 5.14 21.11
CA ASN A 107 14.05 5.95 22.30
C ASN A 107 13.46 5.11 23.43
N ARG A 108 12.48 4.25 23.12
CA ARG A 108 11.86 3.35 24.12
C ARG A 108 12.84 2.33 24.67
N LEU A 109 13.73 1.78 23.84
CA LEU A 109 14.78 0.87 24.29
C LEU A 109 15.78 1.58 25.20
N PHE A 110 16.18 2.80 24.83
CA PHE A 110 17.10 3.60 25.62
C PHE A 110 16.50 4.03 26.97
N GLU A 111 15.24 4.46 26.99
CA GLU A 111 14.49 4.79 28.21
C GLU A 111 14.47 3.60 29.17
N ARG A 112 14.04 2.41 28.70
CA ARG A 112 14.04 1.18 29.51
C ARG A 112 15.43 0.79 30.00
N PHE A 113 16.45 0.98 29.18
CA PHE A 113 17.83 0.74 29.56
C PHE A 113 18.25 1.64 30.73
N LEU A 114 17.93 2.93 30.67
CA LEU A 114 18.19 3.87 31.77
C LEU A 114 17.40 3.51 33.02
N GLU A 115 16.10 3.24 32.90
CA GLU A 115 15.24 2.83 34.01
C GLU A 115 15.79 1.58 34.70
N SER A 116 16.16 0.55 33.94
CA SER A 116 16.69 -0.70 34.49
C SER A 116 18.00 -0.52 35.28
N ARG A 117 18.80 0.49 34.94
CA ARG A 117 20.10 0.76 35.58
C ARG A 117 20.01 1.74 36.73
N LEU A 118 19.13 2.73 36.62
CA LEU A 118 19.18 3.93 37.43
C LEU A 118 17.95 4.15 38.30
N SER A 119 16.88 3.35 38.16
CA SER A 119 15.65 3.53 38.95
C SER A 119 15.87 3.48 40.47
N SER A 120 16.94 2.84 40.93
CA SER A 120 17.31 2.74 42.35
C SER A 120 18.38 3.75 42.79
N VAL A 121 18.92 4.56 41.87
CA VAL A 121 20.00 5.51 42.17
C VAL A 121 19.42 6.78 42.81
N PRO A 122 19.90 7.21 44.00
CA PRO A 122 19.45 8.44 44.62
C PRO A 122 19.64 9.66 43.71
N GLY A 123 18.58 10.45 43.54
CA GLY A 123 18.59 11.62 42.66
C GLY A 123 18.24 11.31 41.20
N TRP A 124 18.07 10.04 40.82
CA TRP A 124 17.45 9.68 39.55
C TRP A 124 15.94 9.81 39.66
N GLY A 125 15.36 10.63 38.79
CA GLY A 125 13.93 10.88 38.73
C GLY A 125 13.48 11.26 37.33
N ARG A 126 12.26 11.79 37.24
CA ARG A 126 11.65 12.14 35.96
C ARG A 126 12.44 13.21 35.20
N ASP A 127 12.86 14.27 35.90
CA ASP A 127 13.59 15.39 35.28
C ASP A 127 14.94 14.93 34.69
N THR A 128 15.71 14.11 35.42
CA THR A 128 16.99 13.57 34.92
C THR A 128 16.80 12.59 33.76
N LEU A 129 15.71 11.82 33.79
CA LEU A 129 15.35 10.94 32.67
C LEU A 129 15.00 11.77 31.43
N ASP A 130 14.19 12.82 31.58
CA ASP A 130 13.80 13.70 30.48
C ASP A 130 15.03 14.39 29.86
N GLU A 131 15.97 14.88 30.66
CA GLU A 131 17.25 15.43 30.19
C GLU A 131 18.10 14.39 29.43
N ALA A 132 18.18 13.16 29.96
CA ALA A 132 18.90 12.06 29.33
C ALA A 132 18.29 11.66 27.98
N MET A 133 16.96 11.56 27.93
CA MET A 133 16.20 11.27 26.72
C MET A 133 16.34 12.39 25.69
N GLN A 134 16.32 13.66 26.12
CA GLN A 134 16.54 14.79 25.22
C GLN A 134 17.95 14.78 24.63
N ARG A 135 18.99 14.51 25.43
CA ARG A 135 20.37 14.38 24.93
C ARG A 135 20.50 13.21 23.96
N PHE A 136 19.85 12.09 24.25
CA PHE A 136 19.83 10.94 23.36
C PHE A 136 19.19 11.26 22.01
N GLU A 137 17.98 11.84 22.01
CA GLU A 137 17.23 12.21 20.81
C GLU A 137 17.97 13.24 19.94
N MET A 138 18.53 14.27 20.57
CA MET A 138 19.08 15.42 19.86
C MET A 138 20.53 15.25 19.41
N VAL A 139 21.31 14.39 20.09
CA VAL A 139 22.75 14.28 19.86
C VAL A 139 23.15 12.84 19.61
N ILE A 140 23.02 11.97 20.61
CA ILE A 140 23.68 10.66 20.60
C ILE A 140 23.09 9.77 19.49
N LYS A 141 21.76 9.64 19.43
CA LYS A 141 21.09 8.82 18.42
C LYS A 141 21.38 9.27 16.99
N ARG A 142 21.54 10.58 16.78
CA ARG A 142 21.77 11.19 15.46
C ARG A 142 23.22 11.08 14.99
N THR A 143 24.17 11.06 15.93
CA THR A 143 25.61 11.07 15.62
C THR A 143 26.26 9.69 15.73
N PHE A 144 25.64 8.75 16.45
CA PHE A 144 26.17 7.40 16.59
C PHE A 144 26.29 6.71 15.23
N CYS A 145 27.50 6.23 14.93
CA CYS A 145 27.86 5.61 13.66
C CYS A 145 28.25 4.13 13.79
N GLY A 146 27.98 3.52 14.95
CA GLY A 146 28.36 2.14 15.26
C GLY A 146 29.81 1.99 15.73
N ASP A 147 30.51 3.08 16.05
CA ASP A 147 31.83 3.01 16.66
C ASP A 147 31.71 2.60 18.14
N VAL A 148 31.98 1.32 18.42
CA VAL A 148 31.90 0.75 19.76
C VAL A 148 33.03 1.19 20.69
N THR A 149 34.06 1.88 20.17
CA THR A 149 35.19 2.39 20.97
C THR A 149 34.87 3.71 21.66
N GLN A 150 33.80 4.39 21.22
CA GLN A 150 33.37 5.68 21.75
C GLN A 150 32.18 5.53 22.67
N ASP A 151 32.37 6.01 23.90
CA ASP A 151 31.34 5.96 24.91
C ASP A 151 30.56 7.27 24.97
N SER A 152 29.26 7.14 25.20
CA SER A 152 28.35 8.26 25.30
C SER A 152 28.14 8.65 26.76
N MET A 153 28.34 9.93 27.06
CA MET A 153 28.05 10.48 28.37
C MET A 153 26.64 11.04 28.43
N ILE A 154 25.87 10.62 29.42
CA ILE A 154 24.48 11.01 29.69
C ILE A 154 24.45 11.92 30.93
N PRO A 155 23.47 12.85 31.04
CA PRO A 155 23.27 13.62 32.27
C PRO A 155 23.20 12.69 33.50
N GLY A 156 23.74 13.16 34.62
CA GLY A 156 23.96 12.31 35.81
C GLY A 156 25.28 11.51 35.78
N GLN A 157 26.21 11.84 34.89
CA GLN A 157 27.53 11.19 34.74
C GLN A 157 27.46 9.69 34.40
N LEU A 158 26.35 9.24 33.81
CA LEU A 158 26.23 7.86 33.34
C LEU A 158 27.01 7.70 32.04
N ARG A 159 27.94 6.75 32.07
CA ARG A 159 28.65 6.25 30.90
C ARG A 159 27.84 5.13 30.26
N VAL A 160 27.47 5.31 28.99
CA VAL A 160 26.94 4.24 28.13
C VAL A 160 28.04 3.87 27.16
N SER A 161 28.49 2.62 27.21
CA SER A 161 29.55 2.15 26.34
C SER A 161 29.11 2.12 24.88
N GLY A 162 30.06 2.25 23.94
CA GLY A 162 29.76 2.12 22.53
C GLY A 162 29.13 0.76 22.17
N GLN A 163 29.51 -0.31 22.88
CA GLN A 163 28.89 -1.63 22.73
C GLN A 163 27.43 -1.66 23.19
N GLU A 164 27.12 -1.09 24.37
CA GLU A 164 25.74 -0.99 24.84
C GLU A 164 24.87 -0.16 23.89
N MET A 165 25.44 0.92 23.34
CA MET A 165 24.76 1.72 22.33
C MET A 165 24.50 0.92 21.05
N ALA A 166 25.47 0.12 20.59
CA ALA A 166 25.29 -0.76 19.44
C ALA A 166 24.20 -1.82 19.70
N ASP A 167 24.18 -2.40 20.90
CA ASP A 167 23.19 -3.41 21.29
C ASP A 167 21.77 -2.84 21.36
N LEU A 168 21.60 -1.57 21.73
CA LEU A 168 20.32 -0.87 21.70
C LEU A 168 19.79 -0.66 20.28
N PHE A 169 20.68 -0.40 19.32
CA PHE A 169 20.32 -0.21 17.92
C PHE A 169 20.01 -1.52 17.20
N LYS A 170 20.74 -2.58 17.55
CA LYS A 170 20.74 -3.86 16.84
C LYS A 170 19.35 -4.42 16.52
N PRO A 171 18.38 -4.52 17.46
CA PRO A 171 17.06 -5.09 17.14
C PRO A 171 16.31 -4.32 16.06
N ILE A 172 16.50 -3.00 16.00
CA ILE A 172 15.85 -2.13 15.01
C ILE A 172 16.56 -2.25 13.66
N LEU A 173 17.89 -2.28 13.66
CA LEU A 173 18.68 -2.45 12.45
C LEU A 173 18.42 -3.81 11.79
N GLU A 174 18.30 -4.88 12.58
CA GLU A 174 18.00 -6.23 12.11
C GLU A 174 16.61 -6.32 11.48
N GLU A 175 15.59 -5.69 12.08
CA GLU A 175 14.24 -5.65 11.52
C GLU A 175 14.19 -4.85 10.20
N ILE A 176 14.88 -3.71 10.13
CA ILE A 176 14.95 -2.93 8.88
C ILE A 176 15.69 -3.72 7.80
N HIS A 177 16.80 -4.36 8.13
CA HIS A 177 17.52 -5.22 7.19
C HIS A 177 16.64 -6.36 6.69
N ARG A 178 15.88 -7.03 7.56
CA ARG A 178 14.91 -8.07 7.16
C ARG A 178 13.90 -7.55 6.15
N LEU A 179 13.34 -6.35 6.37
CA LEU A 179 12.40 -5.72 5.43
C LEU A 179 13.06 -5.44 4.08
N VAL A 180 14.25 -4.83 4.07
CA VAL A 180 14.99 -4.52 2.83
C VAL A 180 15.33 -5.81 2.07
N ASP A 181 15.85 -6.83 2.75
CA ASP A 181 16.23 -8.10 2.15
C ASP A 181 15.01 -8.82 1.54
N ASN A 182 13.86 -8.81 2.23
CA ASN A 182 12.60 -9.32 1.70
C ASN A 182 12.16 -8.56 0.44
N GLN A 183 12.26 -7.23 0.46
CA GLN A 183 11.87 -6.39 -0.67
C GLN A 183 12.75 -6.68 -1.89
N VAL A 184 14.07 -6.81 -1.69
CA VAL A 184 15.04 -7.17 -2.74
C VAL A 184 14.75 -8.56 -3.31
N LYS A 185 14.44 -9.55 -2.46
CA LYS A 185 14.10 -10.92 -2.89
C LYS A 185 12.76 -11.01 -3.63
N THR A 186 11.80 -10.17 -3.29
CA THR A 186 10.47 -10.14 -3.92
C THR A 186 10.50 -9.46 -5.28
N SER A 187 11.48 -8.59 -5.52
CA SER A 187 11.68 -7.93 -6.80
C SER A 187 11.95 -8.95 -7.92
N LYS A 188 11.21 -8.82 -9.04
CA LYS A 188 11.41 -9.64 -10.24
C LYS A 188 12.71 -9.32 -10.99
N LYS A 189 13.38 -8.22 -10.63
CA LYS A 189 14.62 -7.71 -11.23
C LYS A 189 15.68 -7.46 -10.19
N ARG A 190 16.95 -7.49 -10.62
CA ARG A 190 18.10 -7.14 -9.78
C ARG A 190 17.98 -5.68 -9.32
N VAL A 191 17.97 -5.47 -8.01
CA VAL A 191 17.98 -4.13 -7.41
C VAL A 191 19.40 -3.56 -7.48
N LYS A 192 19.55 -2.38 -8.09
CA LYS A 192 20.83 -1.68 -8.25
C LYS A 192 21.15 -0.79 -7.04
N ALA A 193 20.14 -0.19 -6.43
CA ALA A 193 20.34 0.75 -5.35
C ALA A 193 19.21 0.72 -4.30
N LEU A 194 19.58 1.07 -3.07
CA LEU A 194 18.72 1.36 -1.93
C LEU A 194 18.85 2.84 -1.55
N PHE A 195 17.74 3.55 -1.54
CA PHE A 195 17.65 4.93 -1.04
C PHE A 195 17.05 4.93 0.37
N LEU A 196 17.81 5.44 1.33
CA LEU A 196 17.39 5.69 2.69
C LEU A 196 16.87 7.11 2.80
N VAL A 197 15.57 7.22 3.03
CA VAL A 197 14.84 8.49 3.22
C VAL A 197 14.18 8.49 4.60
N GLY A 198 13.56 9.61 4.95
CA GLY A 198 12.99 9.78 6.28
C GLY A 198 14.05 10.12 7.32
N GLY A 199 13.58 10.43 8.52
CA GLY A 199 14.44 10.99 9.55
C GLY A 199 15.45 10.02 10.14
N PHE A 200 15.08 8.75 10.28
CA PHE A 200 15.98 7.69 10.70
C PHE A 200 16.85 7.17 9.54
N GLY A 201 16.41 7.33 8.29
CA GLY A 201 17.21 7.04 7.09
C GLY A 201 18.51 7.85 7.01
N GLN A 202 18.59 8.97 7.74
CA GLN A 202 19.80 9.79 7.88
C GLN A 202 20.78 9.28 8.95
N SER A 203 20.45 8.22 9.68
CA SER A 203 21.34 7.65 10.70
C SER A 203 22.62 7.08 10.06
N PRO A 204 23.82 7.56 10.47
CA PRO A 204 25.08 7.02 9.97
C PRO A 204 25.22 5.53 10.26
N TYR A 205 24.77 5.08 11.43
CA TYR A 205 24.87 3.67 11.80
C TYR A 205 23.93 2.79 10.96
N LEU A 206 22.68 3.20 10.73
CA LEU A 206 21.76 2.47 9.84
C LEU A 206 22.34 2.31 8.44
N ARG A 207 22.84 3.41 7.85
CA ARG A 207 23.44 3.39 6.52
C ARG A 207 24.65 2.47 6.44
N ARG A 208 25.53 2.52 7.45
CA ARG A 208 26.71 1.65 7.53
C ARG A 208 26.30 0.19 7.66
N TYR A 209 25.40 -0.12 8.58
CA TYR A 209 24.91 -1.48 8.83
C TYR A 209 24.32 -2.11 7.57
N LEU A 210 23.45 -1.40 6.86
CA LEU A 210 22.85 -1.89 5.62
C LEU A 210 23.88 -2.06 4.50
N ARG A 211 24.87 -1.16 4.38
CA ARG A 211 25.96 -1.32 3.41
C ARG A 211 26.81 -2.56 3.67
N GLU A 212 27.04 -2.90 4.94
CA GLU A 212 27.80 -4.09 5.33
C GLU A 212 26.97 -5.38 5.16
N ALA A 213 25.66 -5.31 5.39
CA ALA A 213 24.76 -6.48 5.36
C ALA A 213 24.25 -6.85 3.97
N LEU A 214 24.12 -5.88 3.06
CA LEU A 214 23.55 -6.07 1.72
C LEU A 214 24.63 -6.42 0.67
N PRO A 215 24.24 -6.93 -0.52
CA PRO A 215 25.18 -7.25 -1.59
C PRO A 215 26.10 -6.06 -1.96
N GLN A 216 27.40 -6.32 -2.13
CA GLN A 216 28.41 -5.28 -2.35
C GLN A 216 28.23 -4.50 -3.66
N ASP A 217 27.53 -5.10 -4.62
CA ASP A 217 27.18 -4.52 -5.92
C ASP A 217 25.89 -3.70 -5.90
N MET A 218 25.22 -3.60 -4.74
CA MET A 218 24.05 -2.75 -4.54
C MET A 218 24.43 -1.49 -3.76
N GLU A 219 24.11 -0.33 -4.31
CA GLU A 219 24.44 0.95 -3.67
C GLU A 219 23.50 1.26 -2.50
N VAL A 220 24.06 1.77 -1.39
CA VAL A 220 23.27 2.25 -0.24
C VAL A 220 23.46 3.76 -0.07
N LEU A 221 22.41 4.49 -0.42
CA LEU A 221 22.39 5.93 -0.60
C LEU A 221 21.49 6.57 0.45
N ALA A 222 21.88 7.75 0.94
CA ALA A 222 21.05 8.57 1.82
C ALA A 222 21.11 10.01 1.28
N PRO A 223 20.07 10.47 0.57
CA PRO A 223 20.02 11.83 0.05
C PRO A 223 20.15 12.86 1.17
N VAL A 224 20.85 13.97 0.92
CA VAL A 224 21.12 15.04 1.89
C VAL A 224 19.81 15.63 2.44
N ASP A 225 18.80 15.74 1.58
CA ASP A 225 17.48 16.24 1.90
C ASP A 225 16.46 15.11 2.17
N GLY A 226 16.95 13.90 2.43
CA GLY A 226 16.14 12.70 2.69
C GLY A 226 15.15 12.84 3.85
N TRP A 227 15.48 13.65 4.87
CA TRP A 227 14.54 14.00 5.96
C TRP A 227 13.28 14.72 5.45
N THR A 228 13.39 15.47 4.35
CA THR A 228 12.28 16.24 3.73
C THR A 228 11.77 15.64 2.43
N ALA A 229 12.29 14.49 2.00
CA ALA A 229 12.00 13.91 0.69
C ALA A 229 10.51 13.64 0.48
N VAL A 230 9.82 13.12 1.50
CA VAL A 230 8.39 12.84 1.47
C VAL A 230 7.56 14.09 1.17
N VAL A 231 7.73 15.16 1.94
CA VAL A 231 6.93 16.39 1.77
C VAL A 231 7.25 17.11 0.45
N ARG A 232 8.53 17.13 0.05
CA ARG A 232 8.94 17.73 -1.22
C ARG A 232 8.43 16.93 -2.42
N GLY A 233 8.49 15.61 -2.36
CA GLY A 233 8.00 14.73 -3.40
C GLY A 233 6.49 14.75 -3.54
N ALA A 234 5.75 14.87 -2.43
CA ALA A 234 4.31 15.05 -2.45
C ALA A 234 3.92 16.35 -3.19
N LEU A 235 4.62 17.45 -2.88
CA LEU A 235 4.43 18.73 -3.59
C LEU A 235 4.78 18.60 -5.08
N MET A 236 5.90 17.96 -5.41
CA MET A 236 6.32 17.75 -6.80
C MET A 236 5.29 16.95 -7.60
N LYS A 237 4.76 15.86 -7.03
CA LYS A 237 3.73 15.04 -7.68
C LYS A 237 2.49 15.88 -8.01
N SER A 238 1.97 16.61 -7.04
CA SER A 238 0.79 17.46 -7.24
C SER A 238 1.04 18.61 -8.21
N LEU A 239 2.22 19.25 -8.17
CA LEU A 239 2.57 20.28 -9.14
C LEU A 239 2.64 19.74 -10.58
N GLY A 240 3.16 18.53 -10.77
CA GLY A 240 3.21 17.86 -12.09
C GLY A 240 1.83 17.53 -12.66
N GLU A 241 0.83 17.36 -11.81
CA GLU A 241 -0.56 17.09 -12.23
C GLU A 241 -1.33 18.37 -12.58
N ILE A 242 -1.03 19.48 -11.89
CA ILE A 242 -1.78 20.74 -12.04
C ILE A 242 -1.11 21.69 -13.05
N SER A 243 0.22 21.68 -13.14
CA SER A 243 0.97 22.60 -13.99
C SER A 243 1.50 21.91 -15.25
N PRO A 244 1.16 22.39 -16.46
CA PRO A 244 1.72 21.86 -17.70
C PRO A 244 3.22 22.17 -17.86
N LEU A 245 3.77 23.08 -17.05
CA LEU A 245 5.18 23.48 -17.09
C LEU A 245 6.05 22.69 -16.11
N ALA A 246 5.45 21.90 -15.21
CA ALA A 246 6.19 21.10 -14.25
C ALA A 246 6.56 19.73 -14.84
N THR A 247 7.75 19.23 -14.50
CA THR A 247 8.15 17.84 -14.79
C THR A 247 7.15 16.89 -14.13
N LYS A 248 6.57 15.97 -14.93
CA LYS A 248 5.66 14.98 -14.38
C LYS A 248 6.45 13.79 -13.84
N ALA A 249 6.02 13.31 -12.69
CA ALA A 249 6.50 12.07 -12.11
C ALA A 249 5.31 11.14 -11.93
N LEU A 250 5.31 10.04 -12.68
CA LEU A 250 4.17 9.16 -12.83
C LEU A 250 4.56 7.74 -12.43
N VAL A 251 3.69 7.08 -11.68
CA VAL A 251 3.73 5.62 -11.56
C VAL A 251 2.81 5.08 -12.66
N GLU A 252 3.37 4.36 -13.62
CA GLU A 252 2.62 3.80 -14.75
C GLU A 252 1.86 2.54 -14.36
N SER A 253 2.47 1.72 -13.51
CA SER A 253 1.88 0.48 -13.05
C SER A 253 2.31 0.13 -11.63
N ARG A 254 1.43 -0.61 -10.95
CA ARG A 254 1.51 -1.01 -9.56
C ARG A 254 1.42 -2.53 -9.45
N VAL A 255 1.89 -3.07 -8.34
CA VAL A 255 1.75 -4.51 -8.05
C VAL A 255 0.56 -4.73 -7.13
N ALA A 256 -0.38 -5.57 -7.56
CA ALA A 256 -1.57 -5.93 -6.78
C ALA A 256 -1.17 -6.53 -5.42
N ARG A 257 -1.61 -5.89 -4.33
CA ARG A 257 -1.26 -6.31 -2.96
C ARG A 257 -2.10 -7.48 -2.44
N LYS A 258 -3.31 -7.65 -2.99
CA LYS A 258 -4.30 -8.67 -2.62
C LYS A 258 -4.98 -9.19 -3.90
N HIS A 259 -5.53 -10.39 -3.82
CA HIS A 259 -6.46 -10.90 -4.83
C HIS A 259 -7.79 -10.15 -4.71
N HIS A 260 -8.40 -9.77 -5.83
CA HIS A 260 -9.73 -9.18 -5.89
C HIS A 260 -10.61 -9.97 -6.85
N GLY A 261 -11.84 -10.25 -6.41
CA GLY A 261 -12.70 -11.18 -7.09
C GLY A 261 -14.17 -11.06 -6.71
N MET A 262 -14.99 -11.85 -7.37
CA MET A 262 -16.42 -11.97 -7.12
C MET A 262 -16.83 -13.43 -7.01
N ILE A 263 -17.93 -13.67 -6.32
CA ILE A 263 -18.60 -14.96 -6.39
C ILE A 263 -19.33 -15.04 -7.73
N TYR A 264 -18.98 -16.04 -8.52
CA TYR A 264 -19.54 -16.31 -9.84
C TYR A 264 -20.26 -17.66 -9.85
N GLN A 265 -21.38 -17.71 -10.56
CA GLN A 265 -22.13 -18.93 -10.78
C GLN A 265 -21.73 -19.53 -12.13
N THR A 266 -21.16 -20.74 -12.13
CA THR A 266 -20.75 -21.46 -13.35
C THR A 266 -21.40 -22.83 -13.47
N LYS A 267 -21.33 -23.46 -14.64
CA LYS A 267 -21.80 -24.84 -14.85
C LYS A 267 -21.03 -25.81 -13.94
N TYR A 268 -21.73 -26.76 -13.32
CA TYR A 268 -21.08 -27.78 -12.52
C TYR A 268 -20.40 -28.84 -13.42
N GLU A 269 -19.08 -28.94 -13.31
CA GLU A 269 -18.27 -29.96 -13.97
C GLU A 269 -17.59 -30.84 -12.93
N LYS A 270 -17.89 -32.15 -12.96
CA LYS A 270 -17.42 -33.12 -11.95
C LYS A 270 -15.90 -33.23 -11.85
N ASP A 271 -15.18 -32.95 -12.94
CA ASP A 271 -13.73 -33.12 -13.03
C ASP A 271 -12.97 -31.90 -12.49
N ILE A 272 -13.66 -30.75 -12.37
CA ILE A 272 -13.11 -29.50 -11.85
C ILE A 272 -13.65 -29.22 -10.44
N HIS A 273 -14.93 -29.53 -10.19
CA HIS A 273 -15.65 -29.08 -9.01
C HIS A 273 -15.93 -30.19 -8.00
N ASP A 274 -15.63 -29.91 -6.72
CA ASP A 274 -15.95 -30.78 -5.60
C ASP A 274 -17.46 -30.81 -5.30
N ARG A 275 -18.10 -31.95 -5.57
CA ARG A 275 -19.53 -32.20 -5.34
C ARG A 275 -19.93 -32.09 -3.87
N LYS A 276 -18.98 -32.23 -2.93
CA LYS A 276 -19.26 -32.16 -1.48
C LYS A 276 -19.44 -30.73 -1.00
N LYS A 277 -19.17 -29.73 -1.84
CA LYS A 277 -19.43 -28.32 -1.51
C LYS A 277 -20.93 -28.05 -1.55
N ARG A 278 -21.45 -27.34 -0.53
CA ARG A 278 -22.87 -26.98 -0.36
C ARG A 278 -23.44 -26.02 -1.41
N TYR A 279 -22.66 -25.66 -2.43
CA TYR A 279 -22.98 -24.59 -3.37
C TYR A 279 -23.38 -25.10 -4.76
N VAL A 280 -23.55 -26.42 -4.94
CA VAL A 280 -24.11 -27.00 -6.17
C VAL A 280 -25.63 -26.91 -6.11
N TYR A 281 -26.25 -26.31 -7.13
CA TYR A 281 -27.70 -26.15 -7.24
C TYR A 281 -28.16 -26.38 -8.68
N TRP A 282 -29.42 -26.77 -8.85
CA TRP A 282 -30.03 -26.84 -10.18
C TRP A 282 -30.46 -25.42 -10.59
N SER A 283 -30.18 -25.02 -11.84
CA SER A 283 -30.63 -23.75 -12.38
C SER A 283 -31.71 -24.01 -13.42
N ASP A 284 -32.92 -23.55 -13.12
CA ASP A 284 -34.08 -23.69 -14.01
C ASP A 284 -33.89 -22.89 -15.30
N PHE A 285 -33.35 -21.67 -15.20
CA PHE A 285 -32.96 -20.86 -16.36
C PHE A 285 -32.02 -21.60 -17.34
N HIS A 286 -31.02 -22.31 -16.82
CA HIS A 286 -30.01 -22.98 -17.65
C HIS A 286 -30.28 -24.48 -17.93
N GLY A 287 -31.21 -25.11 -17.20
CA GLY A 287 -31.52 -26.54 -17.33
C GLY A 287 -30.38 -27.49 -16.96
N HIS A 288 -29.46 -27.07 -16.09
CA HIS A 288 -28.38 -27.91 -15.61
C HIS A 288 -27.88 -27.51 -14.21
N TYR A 289 -27.13 -28.41 -13.55
CA TYR A 289 -26.47 -28.08 -12.30
C TYR A 289 -25.41 -26.99 -12.49
N ARG A 290 -25.39 -26.03 -11.57
CA ARG A 290 -24.44 -24.93 -11.45
C ARG A 290 -23.81 -24.93 -10.06
N ILE A 291 -22.72 -24.20 -9.92
CA ILE A 291 -21.99 -24.05 -8.66
C ILE A 291 -21.50 -22.61 -8.48
N GLN A 292 -21.45 -22.12 -7.24
CA GLN A 292 -20.79 -20.86 -6.91
C GLN A 292 -19.30 -21.07 -6.61
N VAL A 293 -18.45 -20.30 -7.29
CA VAL A 293 -17.00 -20.28 -7.13
C VAL A 293 -16.50 -18.84 -7.05
N MET A 294 -15.28 -18.65 -6.58
CA MET A 294 -14.59 -17.36 -6.69
C MET A 294 -14.01 -17.22 -8.09
N GLU A 295 -14.32 -16.10 -8.74
CA GLU A 295 -13.67 -15.63 -9.95
C GLU A 295 -12.76 -14.45 -9.58
N TRP A 296 -11.45 -14.66 -9.62
CA TRP A 296 -10.44 -13.67 -9.28
C TRP A 296 -9.99 -12.94 -10.54
N PHE A 297 -10.50 -11.74 -10.75
CA PHE A 297 -10.13 -10.92 -11.91
C PHE A 297 -8.84 -10.14 -11.70
N ILE A 298 -8.35 -10.07 -10.45
CA ILE A 298 -7.01 -9.59 -10.08
C ILE A 298 -6.43 -10.57 -9.09
N GLN A 299 -5.20 -11.01 -9.32
CA GLN A 299 -4.43 -11.83 -8.42
C GLN A 299 -3.31 -11.01 -7.79
N LYS A 300 -2.96 -11.33 -6.54
CA LYS A 300 -1.81 -10.73 -5.85
C LYS A 300 -0.54 -10.92 -6.71
N GLY A 301 0.21 -9.86 -6.91
CA GLY A 301 1.40 -9.86 -7.78
C GLY A 301 1.15 -9.46 -9.23
N ASP A 302 -0.12 -9.32 -9.65
CA ASP A 302 -0.47 -8.81 -10.97
C ASP A 302 -0.01 -7.35 -11.12
N GLU A 303 0.42 -7.02 -12.33
CA GLU A 303 0.73 -5.66 -12.72
C GLU A 303 -0.55 -4.94 -13.12
N ILE A 304 -0.89 -3.88 -12.39
CA ILE A 304 -2.07 -3.05 -12.60
C ILE A 304 -1.61 -1.70 -13.09
N LYS A 305 -2.05 -1.30 -14.28
CA LYS A 305 -1.81 0.05 -14.78
C LYS A 305 -2.58 1.08 -13.98
N GLU A 306 -1.93 2.18 -13.62
CA GLU A 306 -2.56 3.25 -12.86
C GLU A 306 -3.56 4.03 -13.73
N ALA A 307 -4.72 4.34 -13.17
CA ALA A 307 -5.81 5.08 -13.82
C ALA A 307 -6.38 4.45 -15.11
N GLU A 308 -5.98 3.23 -15.47
CA GLU A 308 -6.58 2.45 -16.57
C GLU A 308 -7.55 1.39 -15.99
N PRO A 309 -8.81 1.32 -16.46
CA PRO A 309 -9.80 0.39 -15.92
C PRO A 309 -9.55 -1.05 -16.40
N ILE A 310 -9.47 -1.98 -15.45
CA ILE A 310 -9.61 -3.42 -15.71
C ILE A 310 -11.09 -3.71 -15.92
N LYS A 311 -11.45 -4.12 -17.14
CA LYS A 311 -12.83 -4.38 -17.54
C LYS A 311 -13.14 -5.86 -17.43
N THR A 312 -14.15 -6.20 -16.63
CA THR A 312 -14.67 -7.56 -16.47
C THR A 312 -16.13 -7.60 -16.89
N THR A 313 -16.59 -8.70 -17.47
CA THR A 313 -17.97 -8.85 -17.96
C THR A 313 -18.69 -9.91 -17.14
N TRP A 314 -19.91 -9.59 -16.74
CA TRP A 314 -20.73 -10.40 -15.84
C TRP A 314 -22.16 -10.45 -16.36
N HIS A 315 -22.89 -11.47 -15.93
CA HIS A 315 -24.32 -11.57 -16.20
C HIS A 315 -25.07 -11.99 -14.94
N GLN A 316 -26.29 -11.52 -14.81
CA GLN A 316 -27.25 -11.98 -13.80
C GLN A 316 -28.60 -12.22 -14.47
N HIS A 317 -29.32 -13.21 -13.97
CA HIS A 317 -30.70 -13.47 -14.37
C HIS A 317 -31.63 -13.46 -13.16
N ARG A 318 -32.88 -13.08 -13.37
CA ARG A 318 -33.93 -13.10 -12.35
C ARG A 318 -35.28 -13.40 -12.99
N LEU A 319 -36.10 -14.23 -12.35
CA LEU A 319 -37.46 -14.48 -12.81
C LEU A 319 -38.27 -13.18 -12.88
N LEU A 320 -39.04 -13.03 -13.96
CA LEU A 320 -39.93 -11.89 -14.15
C LEU A 320 -41.02 -11.86 -13.05
N SER A 321 -41.44 -13.03 -12.58
CA SER A 321 -42.43 -13.21 -11.51
C SER A 321 -41.95 -12.74 -10.13
N ASP A 322 -40.64 -12.69 -9.90
CA ASP A 322 -40.05 -12.25 -8.62
C ASP A 322 -40.07 -10.73 -8.43
N GLY A 323 -40.67 -10.01 -9.37
CA GLY A 323 -40.79 -8.57 -9.38
C GLY A 323 -39.70 -7.87 -10.20
N ASN A 324 -39.64 -6.55 -10.08
CA ASN A 324 -38.79 -5.73 -10.93
C ASN A 324 -37.30 -5.93 -10.66
N PHE A 325 -36.51 -5.81 -11.73
CA PHE A 325 -35.06 -5.75 -11.68
C PHE A 325 -34.59 -4.30 -11.44
N ASP A 326 -34.78 -3.80 -10.21
CA ASP A 326 -34.54 -2.38 -9.89
C ASP A 326 -33.07 -2.06 -9.51
N SER A 327 -32.26 -3.05 -9.14
CA SER A 327 -30.83 -2.85 -8.83
C SER A 327 -29.97 -4.06 -9.19
N ILE A 328 -28.69 -3.83 -9.49
CA ILE A 328 -27.68 -4.90 -9.58
C ILE A 328 -26.88 -4.88 -8.28
N HIS A 329 -27.03 -5.92 -7.46
CA HIS A 329 -26.22 -6.06 -6.25
C HIS A 329 -24.97 -6.89 -6.55
N VAL A 330 -23.81 -6.25 -6.47
CA VAL A 330 -22.51 -6.91 -6.60
C VAL A 330 -21.71 -6.74 -5.32
N THR A 331 -21.24 -7.86 -4.77
CA THR A 331 -20.23 -7.85 -3.70
C THR A 331 -18.87 -8.20 -4.27
N LEU A 332 -17.91 -7.31 -4.08
CA LEU A 332 -16.50 -7.51 -4.38
C LEU A 332 -15.79 -8.04 -3.14
N TYR A 333 -14.88 -8.97 -3.33
CA TYR A 333 -14.13 -9.64 -2.28
C TYR A 333 -12.64 -9.44 -2.45
N GLU A 334 -11.93 -9.44 -1.33
CA GLU A 334 -10.47 -9.42 -1.27
C GLU A 334 -9.92 -10.63 -0.50
N LEU A 335 -8.71 -11.04 -0.86
CA LEU A 335 -7.94 -12.03 -0.12
C LEU A 335 -6.47 -11.67 -0.13
N ASP A 336 -5.85 -11.65 1.05
CA ASP A 336 -4.41 -11.56 1.20
C ASP A 336 -3.82 -12.95 1.45
N THR A 337 -2.76 -13.28 0.74
CA THR A 337 -2.03 -14.55 0.83
C THR A 337 -0.52 -14.31 0.76
N PRO A 338 0.32 -15.28 1.17
CA PRO A 338 1.70 -15.33 0.69
C PRO A 338 1.74 -15.26 -0.85
N VAL A 339 2.79 -14.66 -1.41
CA VAL A 339 2.90 -14.39 -2.85
C VAL A 339 2.84 -15.66 -3.70
N GLU A 340 3.33 -16.80 -3.19
CA GLU A 340 3.32 -18.09 -3.90
C GLU A 340 2.02 -18.90 -3.75
N GLU A 341 1.12 -18.49 -2.85
CA GLU A 341 -0.15 -19.20 -2.64
C GLU A 341 -1.18 -18.75 -3.69
N LYS A 342 -1.68 -19.72 -4.49
CA LYS A 342 -2.78 -19.48 -5.40
C LYS A 342 -4.09 -19.23 -4.64
N PRO A 343 -4.92 -18.28 -5.08
CA PRO A 343 -6.18 -18.00 -4.40
C PRO A 343 -7.13 -19.20 -4.55
N PRO A 344 -7.97 -19.48 -3.54
CA PRO A 344 -8.84 -20.63 -3.55
C PRO A 344 -9.99 -20.46 -4.56
N LEU A 345 -10.41 -21.57 -5.17
CA LEU A 345 -11.57 -21.61 -6.05
C LEU A 345 -12.89 -21.42 -5.30
N TYR A 346 -12.92 -21.75 -4.01
CA TYR A 346 -14.12 -21.68 -3.18
C TYR A 346 -14.00 -20.60 -2.11
N PHE A 347 -15.15 -20.04 -1.75
CA PHE A 347 -15.21 -19.10 -0.66
C PHE A 347 -14.73 -19.74 0.66
N ASP A 348 -13.82 -19.08 1.39
CA ASP A 348 -13.34 -19.50 2.70
C ASP A 348 -13.34 -18.34 3.71
N ARG A 349 -13.05 -18.64 4.98
CA ARG A 349 -13.10 -17.67 6.09
C ARG A 349 -12.05 -16.55 6.02
N ARG A 350 -11.03 -16.67 5.17
CA ARG A 350 -9.96 -15.67 5.01
C ARG A 350 -10.39 -14.58 4.01
N ILE A 351 -11.30 -14.90 3.11
CA ILE A 351 -11.84 -13.97 2.12
C ILE A 351 -12.72 -12.95 2.84
N LYS A 352 -12.45 -11.67 2.58
CA LYS A 352 -13.17 -10.55 3.17
C LYS A 352 -14.00 -9.83 2.12
N LYS A 353 -15.13 -9.28 2.55
CA LYS A 353 -15.90 -8.35 1.73
C LYS A 353 -15.07 -7.07 1.58
N HIS A 354 -14.80 -6.69 0.33
CA HIS A 354 -14.04 -5.49 -0.01
C HIS A 354 -14.98 -4.32 -0.28
N ALA A 355 -15.97 -4.51 -1.16
CA ALA A 355 -16.90 -3.45 -1.54
C ALA A 355 -18.25 -3.99 -1.97
N VAL A 356 -19.26 -3.12 -2.03
CA VAL A 356 -20.58 -3.44 -2.55
C VAL A 356 -20.98 -2.38 -3.56
N LEU A 357 -21.28 -2.81 -4.78
CA LEU A 357 -21.93 -1.99 -5.79
C LEU A 357 -23.42 -2.31 -5.77
N ASN A 358 -24.25 -1.28 -5.66
CA ASN A 358 -25.70 -1.40 -5.76
C ASN A 358 -26.29 -0.19 -6.48
N PRO A 359 -25.92 0.05 -7.76
CA PRO A 359 -26.48 1.13 -8.53
C PRO A 359 -27.99 0.96 -8.69
N ASN A 360 -28.72 2.07 -8.58
CA ASN A 360 -30.13 2.10 -8.92
C ASN A 360 -30.27 2.09 -10.44
N LEU A 361 -30.96 1.07 -10.98
CA LEU A 361 -31.20 0.94 -12.41
C LEU A 361 -32.46 1.68 -12.86
N ASP A 362 -33.11 2.49 -12.02
CA ASP A 362 -34.24 3.33 -12.44
C ASP A 362 -33.91 4.23 -13.65
N ALA A 363 -32.63 4.57 -13.83
CA ALA A 363 -32.12 5.28 -15.00
C ALA A 363 -32.03 4.41 -16.27
N ILE A 364 -31.91 3.09 -16.12
CA ILE A 364 -32.01 2.10 -17.19
C ILE A 364 -33.50 1.81 -17.39
N GLY A 365 -34.15 2.53 -18.30
CA GLY A 365 -35.57 2.31 -18.58
C GLY A 365 -35.90 0.83 -18.73
N LYS A 366 -36.82 0.31 -17.90
CA LYS A 366 -37.13 -1.11 -17.70
C LYS A 366 -37.37 -1.91 -18.99
N ALA A 367 -37.90 -1.25 -20.02
CA ALA A 367 -38.12 -1.83 -21.36
C ALA A 367 -36.82 -2.17 -22.12
N ARG A 368 -35.64 -1.86 -21.56
CA ARG A 368 -34.33 -2.05 -22.19
C ARG A 368 -33.55 -3.23 -21.61
N ILE A 369 -34.06 -3.90 -20.57
CA ILE A 369 -33.45 -5.13 -20.06
C ILE A 369 -33.99 -6.30 -20.88
N PRO A 370 -33.12 -7.08 -21.54
CA PRO A 370 -33.54 -8.27 -22.28
C PRO A 370 -34.29 -9.27 -21.41
N VAL A 371 -35.35 -9.85 -21.96
CA VAL A 371 -36.10 -10.96 -21.36
C VAL A 371 -35.91 -12.20 -22.22
N HIS A 372 -35.60 -13.31 -21.58
CA HIS A 372 -35.34 -14.60 -22.21
C HIS A 372 -36.15 -15.69 -21.52
N LEU A 373 -36.57 -16.71 -22.29
CA LEU A 373 -37.18 -17.92 -21.74
C LEU A 373 -36.09 -18.81 -21.14
N GLY A 374 -36.30 -19.24 -19.90
CA GLY A 374 -35.50 -20.28 -19.25
C GLY A 374 -35.77 -21.67 -19.84
N GLN A 375 -35.04 -22.68 -19.37
CA GLN A 375 -35.30 -24.09 -19.74
C GLN A 375 -36.54 -24.66 -19.04
N ASP A 376 -37.14 -23.91 -18.12
CA ASP A 376 -38.39 -24.15 -17.42
C ASP A 376 -39.60 -23.47 -18.10
N ASP A 377 -39.40 -22.87 -19.28
CA ASP A 377 -40.41 -22.12 -20.04
C ASP A 377 -40.94 -20.84 -19.32
N GLU A 378 -40.28 -20.41 -18.25
CA GLU A 378 -40.59 -19.14 -17.55
C GLU A 378 -39.76 -17.98 -18.13
N GLU A 379 -40.25 -16.75 -17.97
CA GLU A 379 -39.57 -15.54 -18.43
C GLU A 379 -38.57 -15.00 -17.39
N TYR A 380 -37.34 -14.71 -17.81
CA TYR A 380 -36.27 -14.17 -16.98
C TYR A 380 -35.73 -12.87 -17.57
N TYR A 381 -35.51 -11.87 -16.71
CA TYR A 381 -34.60 -10.78 -17.04
C TYR A 381 -33.18 -11.32 -17.14
N GLU A 382 -32.43 -10.96 -18.18
CA GLU A 382 -31.00 -11.25 -18.31
C GLU A 382 -30.22 -9.95 -18.52
N VAL A 383 -29.35 -9.63 -17.56
CA VAL A 383 -28.58 -8.39 -17.56
C VAL A 383 -27.11 -8.71 -17.71
N HIS A 384 -26.53 -8.29 -18.83
CA HIS A 384 -25.09 -8.30 -19.07
C HIS A 384 -24.51 -6.94 -18.71
N PHE A 385 -23.57 -6.91 -17.78
CA PHE A 385 -22.94 -5.68 -17.30
C PHE A 385 -21.43 -5.86 -17.20
N GLN A 386 -20.73 -4.75 -17.08
CA GLN A 386 -19.29 -4.72 -16.86
C GLN A 386 -18.98 -4.12 -15.50
N ILE A 387 -17.88 -4.58 -14.90
CA ILE A 387 -17.26 -3.89 -13.78
C ILE A 387 -15.93 -3.38 -14.24
N HIS A 388 -15.74 -2.07 -14.11
CA HIS A 388 -14.49 -1.38 -14.41
C HIS A 388 -13.82 -1.11 -13.08
N ALA A 389 -12.70 -1.80 -12.82
CA ALA A 389 -11.90 -1.61 -11.63
C ALA A 389 -10.67 -0.76 -11.97
N THR A 390 -10.58 0.44 -11.41
CA THR A 390 -9.53 1.42 -11.67
C THR A 390 -8.72 1.64 -10.40
N TYR A 391 -7.40 1.70 -10.52
CA TYR A 391 -6.48 1.70 -9.38
C TYR A 391 -5.57 2.94 -9.42
N PHE A 392 -5.41 3.60 -8.28
CA PHE A 392 -4.58 4.80 -8.11
C PHE A 392 -3.50 4.59 -7.05
N SER A 393 -2.80 5.66 -6.66
CA SER A 393 -1.82 5.67 -5.56
C SER A 393 -2.39 5.34 -4.19
N ALA A 394 -3.56 5.92 -3.85
CA ALA A 394 -4.12 5.85 -2.50
C ALA A 394 -5.55 5.30 -2.43
N HIS A 395 -6.18 5.01 -3.58
CA HIS A 395 -7.51 4.39 -3.64
C HIS A 395 -7.72 3.59 -4.92
N CYS A 396 -8.81 2.82 -4.95
CA CYS A 396 -9.36 2.17 -6.13
C CYS A 396 -10.83 2.55 -6.31
N GLU A 397 -11.31 2.46 -7.54
CA GLU A 397 -12.69 2.78 -7.90
C GLU A 397 -13.25 1.59 -8.68
N TYR A 398 -14.45 1.16 -8.29
CA TYR A 398 -15.21 0.17 -9.05
C TYR A 398 -16.45 0.84 -9.59
N ALA A 399 -16.65 0.77 -10.89
CA ALA A 399 -17.83 1.30 -11.56
C ALA A 399 -18.60 0.16 -12.24
N LEU A 400 -19.93 0.20 -12.12
CA LEU A 400 -20.79 -0.70 -12.86
C LEU A 400 -21.23 -0.04 -14.17
N TRP A 401 -20.99 -0.75 -15.26
CA TRP A 401 -21.28 -0.29 -16.61
C TRP A 401 -22.33 -1.18 -17.28
N TYR A 402 -23.33 -0.56 -17.90
CA TYR A 402 -24.37 -1.24 -18.67
C TYR A 402 -24.65 -0.45 -19.96
N GLU A 403 -24.70 -1.14 -21.10
CA GLU A 403 -24.82 -0.53 -22.44
C GLU A 403 -23.80 0.59 -22.71
N GLY A 404 -22.57 0.45 -22.21
CA GLY A 404 -21.52 1.45 -22.40
C GLY A 404 -21.73 2.76 -21.63
N LYS A 405 -22.61 2.76 -20.61
CA LYS A 405 -22.79 3.87 -19.68
C LYS A 405 -22.46 3.45 -18.24
N ASP A 406 -21.89 4.37 -17.48
CA ASP A 406 -21.69 4.24 -16.03
C ASP A 406 -23.02 4.45 -15.31
N HIS A 407 -23.41 3.52 -14.43
CA HIS A 407 -24.64 3.58 -13.64
C HIS A 407 -24.39 3.71 -12.14
N GLY A 408 -23.12 3.80 -11.72
CA GLY A 408 -22.74 4.00 -10.33
C GLY A 408 -21.36 3.44 -10.04
N SER A 409 -20.60 4.23 -9.30
CA SER A 409 -19.26 3.89 -8.82
C SER A 409 -19.21 3.86 -7.31
N VAL A 410 -18.42 2.94 -6.76
CA VAL A 410 -17.97 3.00 -5.38
C VAL A 410 -16.46 3.24 -5.38
N ARG A 411 -16.05 4.29 -4.69
CA ARG A 411 -14.64 4.52 -4.38
C ARG A 411 -14.32 3.78 -3.10
N VAL A 412 -13.25 3.01 -3.14
CA VAL A 412 -12.72 2.24 -2.02
C VAL A 412 -11.27 2.68 -1.88
N ASP A 413 -10.94 3.37 -0.80
CA ASP A 413 -9.54 3.63 -0.49
C ASP A 413 -8.81 2.26 -0.26
N TYR A 414 -7.47 2.15 -0.40
CA TYR A 414 -6.83 0.81 -0.34
C TYR A 414 -6.69 0.20 1.07
N ALA A 415 -7.53 -0.82 1.30
CA ALA A 415 -7.73 -1.64 2.52
C ALA A 415 -6.52 -2.00 3.37
#